data_AF-A0A353PSJ8-F1
#
_entry.id   AF-A0A353PSJ8-F1
#
_cell.length_a   1.000
_cell.length_b   1.000
_cell.length_c   1.000
_cell.angle_alpha   90.00
_cell.angle_beta   90.00
_cell.angle_gamma   90.00
#
_symmetry.space_group_name_H-M   'P 1'
#
loop_
_entity.id
_entity.type
_entity.pdbx_description
1 polymer ?
#
loop_
_entity_poly.entity_id
_entity_poly.type
_entity_poly.pdbx_seq_one_letter_code
_entity_poly.pdbx_strand_id
1 'polypeptide(L)'
;MPQTYKKGIYIIGAGFAGRMLSEEIQKKKLFGQLIAFLDDNPEKIGKTIDGVPVLGPIAHFSSVLRHSSRDEAIIAIPSAPKERIAEIYDVLARAQFSRIRILPSVSQIIDGDAHLIQTREINPLDILGRNPVRISLKESLGYLRGKRVLITGAGGSIGSELARQLLSGGASRLYLFGHGENSI
;
A
#
# COMPACT_ATOMS: atom_id res chain seq x y z
N MET A 1 -2.03 9.90 -39.19
CA MET A 1 -1.56 8.81 -38.30
C MET A 1 -2.22 9.02 -36.94
N PRO A 2 -3.05 8.10 -36.41
CA PRO A 2 -3.64 8.30 -35.09
C PRO A 2 -2.51 8.19 -34.05
N GLN A 3 -2.39 9.19 -33.17
CA GLN A 3 -1.43 9.14 -32.06
C GLN A 3 -1.83 8.00 -31.12
N THR A 4 -1.04 6.94 -31.08
CA THR A 4 -1.16 5.92 -30.03
C THR A 4 -0.90 6.62 -28.70
N TYR A 5 -1.95 6.93 -27.94
CA TYR A 5 -1.83 7.54 -26.62
C TYR A 5 -0.95 6.66 -25.73
N LYS A 6 0.31 7.08 -25.56
CA LYS A 6 1.23 6.46 -24.61
C LYS A 6 0.67 6.72 -23.22
N LYS A 7 0.55 5.64 -22.46
CA LYS A 7 0.21 5.61 -21.04
C LYS A 7 1.06 6.61 -20.23
N GLY A 8 0.41 7.50 -19.47
CA GLY A 8 1.05 8.44 -18.57
C GLY A 8 1.46 7.77 -17.26
N ILE A 9 2.61 8.17 -16.72
CA ILE A 9 3.12 7.73 -15.43
C ILE A 9 3.30 8.95 -14.53
N TYR A 10 2.77 8.86 -13.32
CA TYR A 10 2.93 9.85 -12.26
C TYR A 10 3.74 9.21 -11.14
N ILE A 11 4.83 9.86 -10.72
CA ILE A 11 5.68 9.35 -9.64
C ILE A 11 5.39 10.15 -8.37
N ILE A 12 4.98 9.47 -7.30
CA ILE A 12 4.74 10.09 -6.01
C ILE A 12 6.04 10.06 -5.20
N GLY A 13 6.53 11.24 -4.83
CA GLY A 13 7.83 11.47 -4.23
C GLY A 13 8.88 11.85 -5.26
N ALA A 14 9.29 13.12 -5.26
CA ALA A 14 10.40 13.64 -6.05
C ALA A 14 11.74 13.55 -5.29
N GLY A 15 11.87 12.55 -4.42
CA GLY A 15 13.09 12.22 -3.68
C GLY A 15 14.04 11.36 -4.50
N PHE A 16 15.10 10.85 -3.86
CA PHE A 16 16.11 10.01 -4.52
C PHE A 16 15.49 8.82 -5.28
N ALA A 17 14.61 8.05 -4.62
CA ALA A 17 13.99 6.86 -5.22
C ALA A 17 13.10 7.19 -6.42
N GLY A 18 12.30 8.27 -6.34
CA GLY A 18 11.49 8.73 -7.45
C GLY A 18 12.33 9.21 -8.64
N ARG A 19 13.43 9.92 -8.39
CA ARG A 19 14.37 10.35 -9.45
C ARG A 19 15.03 9.15 -10.13
N MET A 20 15.54 8.20 -9.37
CA MET A 20 16.12 6.95 -9.90
C MET A 20 15.12 6.21 -10.80
N LEU A 21 13.87 6.07 -10.35
CA LEU A 21 12.82 5.45 -11.15
C LEU A 21 12.50 6.26 -12.43
N SER A 22 12.52 7.59 -12.33
CA SER A 22 12.26 8.48 -13.47
C SER A 22 13.30 8.32 -14.58
N GLU A 23 14.58 8.23 -14.22
CA GLU A 23 15.66 8.02 -15.18
C GLU A 23 15.48 6.69 -15.90
N GLU A 24 15.11 5.64 -15.17
CA GLU A 24 14.92 4.30 -15.72
C GLU A 24 13.76 4.25 -16.72
N ILE A 25 12.64 4.91 -16.38
CA ILE A 25 11.48 5.04 -17.28
C ILE A 25 11.86 5.81 -18.55
N GLN A 26 12.58 6.92 -18.40
CA GLN A 26 13.01 7.76 -19.52
C GLN A 26 14.03 7.03 -20.43
N LYS A 27 14.98 6.29 -19.84
CA LYS A 27 15.97 5.48 -20.57
C LYS A 27 15.29 4.36 -21.36
N LYS A 28 14.38 3.61 -20.74
CA LYS A 28 13.78 2.41 -21.34
C LYS A 28 12.66 2.69 -22.33
N LYS A 29 12.06 3.90 -22.38
CA LYS A 29 11.03 4.42 -23.33
C LYS A 29 9.79 3.53 -23.62
N LEU A 30 9.73 2.32 -23.06
CA LEU A 30 8.76 1.25 -23.33
C LEU A 30 7.64 1.18 -22.29
N PHE A 31 7.80 1.79 -21.11
CA PHE A 31 6.86 1.65 -19.99
C PHE A 31 5.71 2.67 -19.99
N GLY A 32 5.89 3.81 -20.66
CA GLY A 32 4.96 4.94 -20.66
C GLY A 32 5.70 6.27 -20.81
N GLN A 33 4.97 7.38 -20.75
CA GLN A 33 5.52 8.72 -20.67
C GLN A 33 5.43 9.20 -19.22
N LEU A 34 6.55 9.63 -18.64
CA LEU A 34 6.53 10.29 -17.33
C LEU A 34 5.89 11.68 -17.49
N ILE A 35 4.80 11.91 -16.77
CA ILE A 35 4.00 13.14 -16.87
C ILE A 35 4.41 14.15 -15.81
N ALA A 36 4.48 13.72 -14.54
CA ALA A 36 4.80 14.58 -13.43
C ALA A 36 5.31 13.79 -12.22
N PHE A 37 6.04 14.48 -11.36
CA PHE A 37 6.19 14.09 -9.96
C PHE A 37 5.09 14.73 -9.12
N LEU A 38 4.64 14.03 -8.07
CA LEU A 38 3.83 14.58 -6.99
C LEU A 38 4.62 14.58 -5.69
N ASP A 39 4.79 15.74 -5.04
CA ASP A 39 5.57 15.87 -3.81
C ASP A 39 4.95 16.98 -2.93
N ASP A 40 5.02 16.83 -1.61
CA ASP A 40 4.52 17.84 -0.67
C ASP A 40 5.59 18.86 -0.25
N ASN A 41 6.85 18.65 -0.65
CA ASN A 41 7.92 19.59 -0.32
C ASN A 41 7.70 20.92 -1.07
N PRO A 42 7.44 22.04 -0.36
CA PRO A 42 7.16 23.33 -0.99
C PRO A 42 8.33 23.87 -1.79
N GLU A 43 9.56 23.46 -1.49
CA GLU A 43 10.74 23.85 -2.26
C GLU A 43 10.82 23.16 -3.61
N LYS A 44 10.09 22.07 -3.83
CA LYS A 44 10.06 21.33 -5.10
C LYS A 44 8.83 21.65 -5.93
N ILE A 45 7.69 21.90 -5.29
CA ILE A 45 6.43 22.19 -5.98
C ILE A 45 6.61 23.38 -6.95
N GLY A 46 6.11 23.22 -8.17
CA GLY A 46 6.21 24.22 -9.24
C GLY A 46 7.56 24.24 -9.96
N LYS A 47 8.57 23.48 -9.50
CA LYS A 47 9.85 23.31 -10.21
C LYS A 47 9.80 22.13 -11.16
N THR A 48 10.85 22.01 -11.95
CA THR A 48 11.11 20.86 -12.83
C THR A 48 12.33 20.08 -12.35
N ILE A 49 12.27 18.75 -12.45
CA ILE A 49 13.40 17.85 -12.23
C ILE A 49 13.59 17.06 -13.52
N ASP A 50 14.75 17.20 -14.15
CA ASP A 50 15.09 16.53 -15.42
C ASP A 50 14.01 16.72 -16.50
N GLY A 51 13.47 17.95 -16.59
CA GLY A 51 12.42 18.33 -17.54
C GLY A 51 11.00 17.89 -17.14
N VAL A 52 10.82 17.23 -16.00
CA VAL A 52 9.52 16.76 -15.52
C VAL A 52 8.99 17.70 -14.43
N PRO A 53 7.74 18.20 -14.54
CA PRO A 53 7.17 19.09 -13.54
C PRO A 53 6.91 18.37 -12.21
N VAL A 54 7.10 19.09 -11.11
CA VAL A 54 6.72 18.66 -9.76
C VAL A 54 5.47 19.40 -9.34
N LEU A 55 4.40 18.65 -9.09
CA LEU A 55 3.10 19.17 -8.69
C LEU A 55 2.84 18.82 -7.23
N GLY A 56 2.04 19.65 -6.56
CA GLY A 56 1.68 19.41 -5.18
C GLY A 56 0.82 20.54 -4.62
N PRO A 57 0.33 20.41 -3.38
CA PRO A 57 0.52 19.24 -2.51
C PRO A 57 -0.24 18.00 -3.03
N ILE A 58 0.20 16.80 -2.63
CA ILE A 58 -0.38 15.53 -3.12
C ILE A 58 -1.88 15.49 -2.87
N ALA A 59 -2.32 15.96 -1.69
CA ALA A 59 -3.73 15.97 -1.28
C ALA A 59 -4.67 16.67 -2.28
N HIS A 60 -4.18 17.64 -3.05
CA HIS A 60 -4.98 18.42 -4.00
C HIS A 60 -4.99 17.84 -5.42
N PHE A 61 -4.29 16.72 -5.64
CA PHE A 61 -4.16 16.13 -6.97
C PHE A 61 -5.52 15.78 -7.59
N SER A 62 -6.45 15.26 -6.79
CA SER A 62 -7.77 14.81 -7.27
C SER A 62 -8.65 15.88 -7.92
N SER A 63 -8.37 17.17 -7.69
CA SER A 63 -9.19 18.28 -8.22
C SER A 63 -8.63 18.98 -9.46
N VAL A 64 -7.35 18.77 -9.82
CA VAL A 64 -6.64 19.70 -10.71
C VAL A 64 -6.19 19.08 -12.04
N LEU A 65 -5.94 17.76 -12.12
CA LEU A 65 -5.32 17.16 -13.31
C LEU A 65 -6.26 16.20 -14.01
N ARG A 66 -6.52 16.48 -15.29
CA ARG A 66 -7.14 15.51 -16.20
C ARG A 66 -6.07 14.50 -16.61
N HIS A 67 -6.13 13.31 -16.04
CA HIS A 67 -5.36 12.15 -16.47
C HIS A 67 -6.24 11.23 -17.34
N SER A 68 -5.58 10.38 -18.12
CA SER A 68 -6.25 9.38 -18.94
C SER A 68 -6.61 8.14 -18.11
N SER A 69 -7.63 7.40 -18.55
CA SER A 69 -8.01 6.11 -17.94
C SER A 69 -6.94 5.01 -18.03
N ARG A 70 -5.81 5.30 -18.69
CA ARG A 70 -4.66 4.38 -18.80
C ARG A 70 -3.50 4.78 -17.88
N ASP A 71 -3.58 5.93 -17.22
CA ASP A 71 -2.46 6.48 -16.47
C ASP A 71 -2.23 5.72 -15.16
N GLU A 72 -0.97 5.62 -14.77
CA GLU A 72 -0.57 4.93 -13.55
C GLU A 72 0.12 5.87 -12.57
N ALA A 73 -0.12 5.64 -11.28
CA ALA A 73 0.61 6.26 -10.21
C ALA A 73 1.59 5.25 -9.60
N ILE A 74 2.83 5.70 -9.36
CA ILE A 74 3.85 4.90 -8.69
C ILE A 74 4.30 5.62 -7.43
N ILE A 75 4.01 5.05 -6.26
CA ILE A 75 4.45 5.56 -4.97
C ILE A 75 5.92 5.21 -4.77
N ALA A 76 6.80 6.20 -4.89
CA ALA A 76 8.25 6.05 -4.82
C ALA A 76 8.82 6.71 -3.55
N ILE A 77 8.19 6.43 -2.40
CA ILE A 77 8.61 6.90 -1.07
C ILE A 77 8.86 5.69 -0.16
N PRO A 78 9.93 4.90 -0.40
CA PRO A 78 10.15 3.62 0.29
C PRO A 78 10.40 3.77 1.81
N SER A 79 10.65 4.99 2.29
CA SER A 79 10.81 5.35 3.70
C SER A 79 9.53 5.87 4.35
N ALA A 80 8.44 6.06 3.59
CA ALA A 80 7.20 6.58 4.15
C ALA A 80 6.57 5.54 5.10
N PRO A 81 6.02 5.98 6.25
CA PRO A 81 5.22 5.12 7.11
C PRO A 81 3.95 4.65 6.38
N LYS A 82 3.40 3.51 6.79
CA LYS A 82 2.22 2.91 6.14
C LYS A 82 1.01 3.83 6.15
N GLU A 83 0.84 4.58 7.23
CA GLU A 83 -0.23 5.57 7.38
C GLU A 83 -0.15 6.62 6.26
N ARG A 84 1.06 7.07 5.94
CA ARG A 84 1.28 8.01 4.83
C ARG A 84 1.03 7.38 3.47
N ILE A 85 1.43 6.11 3.28
CA ILE A 85 1.13 5.35 2.06
C ILE A 85 -0.39 5.21 1.87
N ALA A 86 -1.14 4.95 2.94
CA ALA A 86 -2.59 4.85 2.94
C ALA A 86 -3.25 6.17 2.53
N GLU A 87 -2.83 7.29 3.12
CA GLU A 87 -3.32 8.62 2.75
C GLU A 87 -3.09 8.94 1.26
N ILE A 88 -1.89 8.64 0.76
CA ILE A 88 -1.54 8.82 -0.65
C ILE A 88 -2.41 7.92 -1.53
N TYR A 89 -2.55 6.64 -1.18
CA TYR A 89 -3.39 5.70 -1.91
C TYR A 89 -4.83 6.21 -2.04
N ASP A 90 -5.42 6.69 -0.94
CA ASP A 90 -6.78 7.21 -0.93
C ASP A 90 -6.95 8.42 -1.86
N VAL A 91 -5.96 9.33 -1.88
CA VAL A 91 -5.95 10.47 -2.81
C VAL A 91 -5.90 10.00 -4.26
N LEU A 92 -5.04 9.02 -4.58
CA LEU A 92 -4.90 8.48 -5.93
C LEU A 92 -6.13 7.68 -6.37
N ALA A 93 -6.76 6.95 -5.45
CA ALA A 93 -7.98 6.21 -5.69
C ALA A 93 -9.15 7.16 -5.95
N ARG A 94 -9.28 8.25 -5.17
CA ARG A 94 -10.26 9.33 -5.45
C ARG A 94 -9.98 10.04 -6.78
N ALA A 95 -8.71 10.17 -7.13
CA ALA A 95 -8.31 10.65 -8.45
C ALA A 95 -8.51 9.60 -9.55
N GLN A 96 -9.07 8.42 -9.29
CA GLN A 96 -9.40 7.41 -10.31
C GLN A 96 -8.21 6.96 -11.17
N PHE A 97 -7.02 6.80 -10.58
CA PHE A 97 -5.93 6.11 -11.27
C PHE A 97 -6.30 4.65 -11.56
N SER A 98 -6.09 4.20 -12.80
CA SER A 98 -6.42 2.82 -13.20
C SER A 98 -5.48 1.79 -12.58
N ARG A 99 -4.27 2.21 -12.19
CA ARG A 99 -3.30 1.36 -11.49
C ARG A 99 -2.47 2.19 -10.53
N ILE A 100 -2.33 1.68 -9.32
CA ILE A 100 -1.46 2.25 -8.29
C ILE A 100 -0.42 1.19 -7.94
N ARG A 101 0.85 1.54 -8.15
CA ARG A 101 2.01 0.71 -7.83
C ARG A 101 2.81 1.36 -6.72
N ILE A 102 3.59 0.55 -6.01
CA ILE A 102 4.49 1.01 -4.97
C ILE A 102 5.90 0.48 -5.24
N LEU A 103 6.89 1.31 -4.93
CA LEU A 103 8.26 0.89 -4.79
C LEU A 103 8.44 0.30 -3.38
N PRO A 104 8.80 -0.99 -3.24
CA PRO A 104 8.95 -1.63 -1.93
C PRO A 104 9.99 -0.94 -1.04
N SER A 105 9.87 -1.15 0.28
CA SER A 105 10.89 -0.66 1.21
C SER A 105 12.23 -1.34 0.94
N VAL A 106 13.33 -0.72 1.39
CA VAL A 106 14.68 -1.28 1.22
C VAL A 106 14.78 -2.68 1.81
N SER A 107 14.16 -2.93 2.98
CA SER A 107 14.10 -4.27 3.58
C SER A 107 13.43 -5.30 2.67
N GLN A 108 12.32 -4.94 2.03
CA GLN A 108 11.59 -5.82 1.11
C GLN A 108 12.36 -6.09 -0.18
N ILE A 109 13.23 -5.16 -0.62
CA ILE A 109 14.08 -5.32 -1.80
C ILE A 109 15.26 -6.26 -1.48
N ILE A 110 15.83 -6.18 -0.28
CA ILE A 110 16.94 -7.05 0.13
C ILE A 110 16.48 -8.52 0.24
N ASP A 111 15.26 -8.74 0.72
CA ASP A 111 14.68 -10.08 0.87
C ASP A 111 14.26 -10.74 -0.46
N GLY A 112 14.16 -9.97 -1.56
CA GLY A 112 13.72 -10.45 -2.86
C GLY A 112 14.68 -10.05 -3.99
N ASP A 113 15.50 -10.99 -4.47
CA ASP A 113 16.42 -10.90 -5.62
C ASP A 113 16.81 -9.47 -6.05
N ALA A 114 17.88 -8.99 -5.43
CA ALA A 114 18.38 -7.61 -5.36
C ALA A 114 18.83 -6.94 -6.68
N HIS A 115 18.44 -7.44 -7.86
CA HIS A 115 19.02 -6.98 -9.13
C HIS A 115 18.18 -5.99 -9.93
N LEU A 116 16.93 -5.72 -9.54
CA LEU A 116 16.08 -4.75 -10.27
C LEU A 116 15.19 -3.96 -9.30
N ILE A 117 15.14 -2.63 -9.48
CA ILE A 117 14.12 -1.75 -8.87
C ILE A 117 12.77 -2.15 -9.49
N GLN A 118 12.08 -3.11 -8.86
CA GLN A 118 10.78 -3.57 -9.33
C GLN A 118 9.68 -2.92 -8.50
N THR A 119 8.81 -2.20 -9.18
CA THR A 119 7.57 -1.72 -8.59
C THR A 119 6.53 -2.83 -8.68
N ARG A 120 5.65 -2.93 -7.69
CA ARG A 120 4.56 -3.91 -7.68
C ARG A 120 3.23 -3.22 -7.45
N GLU A 121 2.13 -3.90 -7.74
CA GLU A 121 0.82 -3.40 -7.33
C GLU A 121 0.75 -3.30 -5.81
N ILE A 122 0.09 -2.23 -5.37
CA ILE A 122 -0.18 -2.04 -3.95
C ILE A 122 -1.15 -3.11 -3.46
N ASN A 123 -0.88 -3.68 -2.28
CA ASN A 123 -1.71 -4.69 -1.67
C ASN A 123 -2.30 -4.19 -0.34
N PRO A 124 -3.30 -4.87 0.23
CA PRO A 124 -3.92 -4.42 1.48
C PRO A 124 -2.93 -4.24 2.65
N LEU A 125 -1.87 -5.06 2.75
CA LEU A 125 -0.89 -4.99 3.84
C LEU A 125 -0.01 -3.74 3.81
N ASP A 126 0.07 -3.07 2.65
CA ASP A 126 0.79 -1.80 2.49
C ASP A 126 0.02 -0.61 3.10
N ILE A 127 -1.30 -0.74 3.23
CA ILE A 127 -2.24 0.31 3.66
C ILE A 127 -2.78 0.03 5.06
N LEU A 128 -2.79 -1.25 5.48
CA LEU A 128 -3.23 -1.64 6.82
C LEU A 128 -2.22 -1.17 7.88
N GLY A 129 -2.53 -0.03 8.51
CA GLY A 129 -1.81 0.64 9.60
C GLY A 129 -1.93 -0.07 10.95
N ARG A 130 -1.68 -1.38 10.99
CA ARG A 130 -1.34 -2.04 12.25
C ARG A 130 0.09 -2.52 12.11
N ASN A 131 0.99 -1.95 12.91
CA ASN A 131 2.17 -2.69 13.32
C ASN A 131 1.64 -4.00 13.91
N PRO A 132 1.88 -5.17 13.28
CA PRO A 132 1.46 -6.42 13.85
C PRO A 132 2.19 -6.50 15.19
N VAL A 133 1.45 -6.41 16.30
CA VAL A 133 2.03 -6.81 17.57
C VAL A 133 2.29 -8.29 17.41
N ARG A 134 3.58 -8.65 17.29
CA ARG A 134 4.00 -10.04 17.26
C ARG A 134 3.82 -10.59 18.67
N ILE A 135 2.59 -10.96 19.01
CA ILE A 135 2.30 -11.68 20.24
C ILE A 135 2.55 -13.15 19.92
N SER A 136 3.45 -13.79 20.64
CA SER A 136 3.69 -15.22 20.51
C SER A 136 2.38 -15.97 20.78
N LEU A 137 1.97 -16.82 19.84
CA LEU A 137 0.77 -17.65 20.01
C LEU A 137 0.87 -18.48 21.30
N LYS A 138 2.07 -18.96 21.64
CA LYS A 138 2.34 -19.72 22.87
C LYS A 138 2.11 -18.87 24.13
N GLU A 139 2.53 -17.62 24.13
CA GLU A 139 2.32 -16.69 25.26
C GLU A 139 0.84 -16.34 25.42
N SER A 140 0.15 -16.06 24.31
CA SER A 140 -1.29 -15.80 24.30
C SER A 140 -2.09 -17.00 24.82
N LEU A 141 -1.79 -18.22 24.37
CA LEU A 141 -2.48 -19.42 24.84
C LEU A 141 -2.18 -19.70 26.32
N GLY A 142 -0.94 -19.42 26.78
CA GLY A 142 -0.59 -19.48 28.20
C GLY A 142 -1.40 -18.50 29.06
N TYR A 143 -1.53 -17.25 28.63
CA TYR A 143 -2.32 -16.22 29.31
C TYR A 143 -3.81 -16.58 29.41
N LEU A 144 -4.36 -17.19 28.35
CA LEU A 144 -5.78 -17.51 28.23
C LEU A 144 -6.17 -18.87 28.85
N ARG A 145 -5.20 -19.67 29.28
CA ARG A 145 -5.45 -20.96 29.93
C ARG A 145 -6.26 -20.78 31.22
N GLY A 146 -7.32 -21.57 31.36
CA GLY A 146 -8.26 -21.52 32.49
C GLY A 146 -9.21 -20.32 32.49
N LYS A 147 -9.08 -19.38 31.53
CA LYS A 147 -9.93 -18.19 31.46
C LYS A 147 -11.24 -18.49 30.73
N ARG A 148 -12.26 -17.69 31.04
CA ARG A 148 -13.52 -17.62 30.28
C ARG A 148 -13.38 -16.53 29.23
N VAL A 149 -13.59 -16.85 27.97
CA VAL A 149 -13.31 -15.95 26.83
C VAL A 149 -14.56 -15.78 25.97
N LEU A 150 -14.88 -14.54 25.58
CA LEU A 150 -15.91 -14.22 24.60
C LEU A 150 -15.24 -13.86 23.27
N ILE A 151 -15.57 -14.58 22.21
CA ILE A 151 -15.13 -14.29 20.84
C ILE A 151 -16.26 -13.56 20.13
N THR A 152 -16.02 -12.31 19.76
CA THR A 152 -16.91 -11.53 18.89
C THR A 152 -16.51 -11.71 17.42
N GLY A 153 -17.46 -11.89 16.52
CA GLY A 153 -17.19 -12.26 15.12
C GLY A 153 -16.90 -13.76 14.94
N ALA A 154 -17.41 -14.60 15.85
CA ALA A 154 -17.16 -16.05 15.82
C ALA A 154 -17.69 -16.76 14.56
N GLY A 155 -18.66 -16.16 13.85
CA GLY A 155 -19.27 -16.71 12.64
C GLY A 155 -18.42 -16.64 11.37
N GLY A 156 -17.23 -16.03 11.42
CA GLY A 156 -16.26 -16.00 10.32
C GLY A 156 -15.18 -17.09 10.41
N SER A 157 -14.44 -17.30 9.32
CA SER A 157 -13.32 -18.24 9.26
C SER A 157 -12.24 -17.97 10.32
N ILE A 158 -11.92 -16.69 10.55
CA ILE A 158 -10.96 -16.25 11.58
C ILE A 158 -11.49 -16.57 12.98
N GLY A 159 -12.75 -16.25 13.27
CA GLY A 159 -13.37 -16.51 14.58
C GLY A 159 -13.44 -18.00 14.90
N SER A 160 -13.73 -18.84 13.91
CA SER A 160 -13.78 -20.29 14.04
C SER A 160 -12.39 -20.89 14.36
N GLU A 161 -11.34 -20.39 13.71
CA GLU A 161 -9.99 -20.86 13.97
C GLU A 161 -9.47 -20.40 15.34
N LEU A 162 -9.78 -19.16 15.75
CA LEU A 162 -9.51 -18.68 17.10
C LEU A 162 -10.20 -19.54 18.17
N ALA A 163 -11.46 -19.95 17.95
CA ALA A 163 -12.16 -20.83 18.87
C ALA A 163 -11.43 -22.18 19.06
N ARG A 164 -10.98 -22.82 17.97
CA ARG A 164 -10.23 -24.10 18.04
C ARG A 164 -8.91 -23.95 18.79
N GLN A 165 -8.18 -22.87 18.53
CA GLN A 165 -6.89 -22.63 19.17
C GLN A 165 -7.05 -22.35 20.66
N LEU A 166 -8.04 -21.56 21.06
CA LEU A 166 -8.28 -21.23 22.47
C LEU A 166 -8.81 -22.42 23.29
N LEU A 167 -9.67 -23.26 22.70
CA LEU A 167 -10.08 -24.54 23.28
C LEU A 167 -8.86 -25.45 23.51
N SER A 168 -8.05 -25.65 22.46
CA SER A 168 -6.83 -26.47 22.53
C SER A 168 -5.78 -25.90 23.49
N GLY A 169 -5.75 -24.57 23.65
CA GLY A 169 -4.89 -23.86 24.60
C GLY A 169 -5.36 -23.93 26.05
N GLY A 170 -6.51 -24.55 26.32
CA GLY A 170 -7.01 -24.81 27.67
C GLY A 170 -7.84 -23.67 28.27
N ALA A 171 -8.49 -22.84 27.46
CA ALA A 171 -9.54 -21.94 27.97
C ALA A 171 -10.63 -22.75 28.71
N SER A 172 -11.13 -22.25 29.84
CA SER A 172 -12.12 -22.98 30.66
C SER A 172 -13.54 -22.89 30.10
N ARG A 173 -13.85 -21.83 29.34
CA ARG A 173 -15.13 -21.68 28.65
C ARG A 173 -14.99 -20.67 27.51
N LEU A 174 -15.55 -20.98 26.35
CA LEU A 174 -15.69 -20.05 25.23
C LEU A 174 -17.16 -19.64 25.09
N TYR A 175 -17.39 -18.34 24.95
CA TYR A 175 -18.65 -17.78 24.50
C TYR A 175 -18.42 -17.29 23.07
N LEU A 176 -19.29 -17.69 22.15
CA LEU A 176 -19.17 -17.35 20.73
C LEU A 176 -20.31 -16.40 20.38
N PHE A 177 -19.97 -15.20 19.96
CA PHE A 177 -20.92 -14.18 19.54
C PHE A 177 -20.54 -13.71 18.14
N GLY A 178 -21.46 -13.77 17.20
CA GLY A 178 -21.20 -13.33 15.84
C GLY A 178 -22.39 -13.57 14.94
N HIS A 179 -22.36 -12.93 13.78
CA HIS A 179 -23.29 -13.20 12.69
C HIS A 179 -22.62 -14.21 11.74
N GLY A 180 -23.34 -15.25 11.34
CA GLY A 180 -22.82 -16.21 10.37
C GLY A 180 -22.93 -15.61 8.97
N GLU A 181 -21.80 -15.45 8.29
CA GLU A 181 -21.81 -15.20 6.84
C GLU A 181 -22.03 -16.51 6.06
N ASN A 182 -21.89 -17.66 6.72
CA ASN A 182 -22.32 -18.99 6.26
C ASN A 182 -22.95 -19.75 7.43
N SER A 183 -24.05 -20.48 7.18
CA SER A 183 -24.72 -21.32 8.18
C SER A 183 -23.75 -22.38 8.75
N ILE A 184 -23.77 -22.52 10.07
CA ILE A 184 -22.97 -23.49 10.85
C ILE A 184 -23.42 -24.92 10.52
#